data_AF-A0A7G2FAE4-F1
#
_entry.id   AF-A0A7G2FAE4-F1
#
_cell.length_a   1.000
_cell.length_b   1.000
_cell.length_c   1.000
_cell.angle_alpha   90.00
_cell.angle_beta   90.00
_cell.angle_gamma   90.00
#
_symmetry.space_group_name_H-M   'P 1'
#
loop_
_entity.id
_entity.type
_entity.pdbx_description
1 polymer ?
#
loop_
_entity_poly.entity_id
_entity_poly.type
_entity_poly.pdbx_seq_one_letter_code
_entity_poly.pdbx_strand_id
1 'polypeptide(L)' 'MLRQGFTHAFSMTFENKDGYVAFTSHPLHVEFSAAFTAVIDKIVLLDFPVAAVKSSVVATP' A
#
# COMPACT_ATOMS: atom_id res chain seq x y z
N MET A 1 13.06 13.31 -12.10
CA MET A 1 11.73 12.80 -12.50
C MET A 1 11.28 11.73 -11.50
N LEU A 2 10.59 12.11 -10.42
CA LEU A 2 10.30 11.19 -9.29
C LEU A 2 9.04 10.34 -9.49
N ARG A 3 8.14 10.75 -10.38
CA ARG A 3 6.85 10.08 -10.59
C ARG A 3 6.93 8.80 -11.41
N GLN A 4 8.07 8.49 -12.06
CA GLN A 4 8.28 7.28 -12.90
C GLN A 4 7.14 6.91 -13.89
N GLY A 5 6.24 7.83 -14.22
CA GLY A 5 5.05 7.56 -15.04
C GLY A 5 3.79 7.14 -14.27
N PHE A 6 3.83 7.06 -12.93
CA PHE A 6 2.64 6.88 -12.10
C PHE A 6 1.79 8.15 -12.08
N THR A 7 0.53 8.00 -12.49
CA THR A 7 -0.44 9.10 -12.62
C THR A 7 -1.27 9.25 -11.35
N HIS A 8 -1.62 8.14 -10.70
CA HIS A 8 -2.49 8.08 -9.53
C HIS A 8 -1.78 7.38 -8.36
N ALA A 9 -2.08 7.81 -7.14
CA ALA A 9 -1.63 7.19 -5.90
C ALA A 9 -2.82 7.02 -4.98
N PHE A 10 -2.98 5.82 -4.41
CA PHE A 10 -4.03 5.49 -3.47
C PHE A 10 -3.39 5.07 -2.15
N SER A 11 -3.89 5.56 -1.02
CA SER A 11 -3.43 5.19 0.31
C SER A 11 -4.64 4.75 1.12
N MET A 12 -4.56 3.56 1.69
CA MET A 12 -5.60 2.99 2.55
C MET A 12 -4.96 2.59 3.87
N THR A 13 -5.60 2.98 4.97
CA THR A 13 -5.12 2.68 6.32
C THR A 13 -5.99 1.58 6.89
N PHE A 14 -5.36 0.50 7.36
CA PHE A 14 -6.02 -0.58 8.07
C PHE A 14 -5.59 -0.54 9.53
N GLU A 15 -6.52 -0.83 10.44
CA GLU A 15 -6.26 -0.84 11.88
C GLU A 15 -5.39 -2.03 12.31
N ASN A 16 -5.56 -3.16 11.62
CA ASN A 16 -4.85 -4.40 11.90
C ASN A 16 -4.60 -5.20 10.61
N LYS A 17 -3.68 -6.16 10.71
CA LYS A 17 -3.30 -7.02 9.58
C LYS A 17 -4.46 -7.93 9.14
N ASP A 18 -5.30 -8.35 10.09
CA ASP A 18 -6.47 -9.18 9.80
C ASP A 18 -7.53 -8.41 8.98
N GLY A 19 -7.70 -7.12 9.24
CA GLY A 19 -8.58 -6.24 8.46
C GLY A 19 -8.08 -6.04 7.03
N TYR A 20 -6.77 -5.97 6.82
CA TYR A 20 -6.18 -5.99 5.48
C TYR A 20 -6.45 -7.33 4.76
N VAL A 21 -6.27 -8.47 5.44
CA VAL A 21 -6.53 -9.80 4.86
C VAL A 21 -8.02 -9.98 4.53
N ALA A 22 -8.92 -9.52 5.40
CA ALA A 22 -10.36 -9.56 5.16
C ALA A 22 -10.76 -8.66 3.98
N PHE A 23 -10.17 -7.46 3.87
CA PHE A 23 -10.41 -6.56 2.75
C PHE A 23 -9.91 -7.14 1.42
N THR A 24 -8.69 -7.68 1.41
CA THR A 24 -8.10 -8.28 0.19
C THR A 24 -8.83 -9.53 -0.29
N SER A 25 -9.38 -10.32 0.64
CA SER A 25 -10.16 -11.53 0.36
C SER A 25 -11.62 -11.25 0.01
N HIS A 26 -12.08 -10.00 0.12
CA HIS A 26 -13.47 -9.65 -0.15
C HIS A 26 -13.76 -9.71 -1.66
N PRO A 27 -14.86 -10.34 -2.11
CA PRO A 27 -15.15 -10.54 -3.54
C PRO A 27 -15.23 -9.22 -4.33
N LEU A 28 -15.76 -8.15 -3.73
CA LEU A 28 -15.75 -6.81 -4.34
C LEU A 28 -14.35 -6.25 -4.59
N HIS A 29 -13.39 -6.55 -3.71
CA HIS A 29 -12.00 -6.11 -3.89
C HIS A 29 -11.31 -6.91 -5.01
N VAL A 30 -11.61 -8.20 -5.13
CA VAL A 30 -11.08 -9.05 -6.22
C VAL A 30 -11.61 -8.58 -7.58
N GLU A 31 -12.90 -8.28 -7.69
CA GLU A 31 -13.48 -7.71 -8.91
C GLU A 31 -12.87 -6.35 -9.26
N PHE A 32 -12.71 -5.48 -8.26
CA PHE A 32 -12.04 -4.19 -8.45
C PHE A 32 -10.58 -4.37 -8.87
N SER A 33 -9.84 -5.29 -8.25
CA SER A 33 -8.45 -5.58 -8.59
C SER A 33 -8.30 -6.09 -10.02
N ALA A 34 -9.22 -6.94 -10.48
CA ALA A 34 -9.24 -7.42 -11.86
C ALA A 34 -9.51 -6.27 -12.85
N ALA A 35 -10.51 -5.43 -12.59
CA ALA A 35 -10.81 -4.27 -13.43
C ALA A 35 -9.67 -3.23 -13.43
N PHE A 36 -9.06 -2.99 -12.27
CA PHE A 36 -7.98 -2.03 -12.08
C PHE A 36 -6.68 -2.48 -12.76
N THR A 37 -6.37 -3.77 -12.70
CA THR A 37 -5.20 -4.35 -13.38
C THR A 37 -5.36 -4.30 -14.91
N ALA A 38 -6.58 -4.46 -15.43
CA ALA A 38 -6.84 -4.40 -16.87
C ALA A 38 -6.59 -3.02 -17.50
N VAL A 39 -6.63 -1.95 -16.70
CA VAL A 39 -6.50 -0.56 -17.18
C VAL A 39 -5.17 0.11 -16.81
N ILE A 40 -4.25 -0.61 -16.15
CA ILE A 40 -3.00 -0.07 -15.63
C ILE A 40 -1.79 -0.85 -16.16
N ASP A 41 -0.90 -0.14 -16.85
CA ASP A 41 0.37 -0.70 -17.35
C ASP A 41 1.42 -0.92 -16.26
N LYS A 42 1.41 -0.10 -15.20
CA LYS A 42 2.39 -0.14 -14.11
C LYS A 42 1.72 0.08 -12.77
N ILE A 43 1.81 -0.92 -11.89
CA ILE A 43 1.29 -0.88 -10.53
C ILE A 43 2.41 -1.21 -9.54
N VAL A 44 2.46 -0.45 -8.44
CA VAL A 44 3.33 -0.73 -7.29
C VAL A 44 2.46 -0.70 -6.05
N LEU A 45 2.39 -1.82 -5.35
CA LEU A 45 1.76 -1.92 -4.03
C LEU A 45 2.85 -1.95 -2.97
N LEU A 46 2.67 -1.13 -1.94
CA LEU A 46 3.53 -1.08 -0.76
C LEU A 46 2.64 -1.33 0.45
N ASP A 47 2.73 -2.53 1.01
CA ASP A 47 2.14 -2.86 2.31
C ASP A 47 3.23 -2.73 3.37
N PHE A 48 3.01 -1.86 4.36
CA PHE A 48 3.94 -1.65 5.46
C PHE A 48 3.19 -1.52 6.77
N PRO A 49 3.61 -2.22 7.84
CA PRO A 49 3.10 -1.94 9.17
C PRO A 49 3.56 -0.54 9.59
N VAL A 50 2.66 0.26 10.14
CA VAL A 50 3.01 1.56 10.73
C VAL A 50 3.76 1.30 12.04
N ALA A 51 5.07 1.10 11.93
CA ALA A 51 5.97 1.13 13.07
C ALA A 51 6.39 2.58 13.29
N ALA A 52 5.89 3.22 14.35
CA ALA A 52 6.37 4.51 14.80
C ALA A 52 7.79 4.35 15.38
N VAL A 53 8.78 4.18 14.51
CA VAL A 53 10.18 4.14 14.93
C VAL A 53 10.61 5.59 15.12
N LYS A 54 10.59 6.07 16.36
CA LYS A 54 11.37 7.27 16.71
C LYS A 54 12.79 6.99 16.26
N SER A 55 13.35 7.80 15.36
CA SER A 55 14.75 7.66 15.00
C SER A 55 15.57 7.83 16.26
N SER A 56 16.08 6.74 16.82
CA SER A 56 17.17 6.81 17.78
C SER A 56 18.38 7.27 16.96
N VAL A 57 18.55 8.57 16.85
CA VAL A 57 19.86 9.16 16.62
C VAL A 57 20.64 8.80 17.88
N VAL A 58 21.24 7.62 17.86
CA VAL A 58 22.30 7.23 18.78
C VAL A 58 23.35 8.32 18.65
N ALA A 59 23.48 9.11 19.71
CA ALA A 59 24.52 10.10 19.86
C ALA A 59 25.88 9.39 19.72
N THR A 60 26.62 9.79 18.70
CA THR A 60 28.01 9.40 18.43
C THR A 60 28.90 9.80 19.63
N PRO A 61 29.91 8.98 20.00
CA PRO A 61 30.75 9.16 21.19
C PRO A 61 31.58 10.45 21.23
#